data_AF-A0AAW9GY30-F1
#
_entry.id   AF-A0AAW9GY30-F1
#
_cell.length_a   1.000
_cell.length_b   1.000
_cell.length_c   1.000
_cell.angle_alpha   90.00
_cell.angle_beta   90.00
_cell.angle_gamma   90.00
#
_symmetry.space_group_name_H-M   'P 1'
#
loop_
_entity.id
_entity.type
_entity.pdbx_description
1 polymer ?
#
loop_
_entity_poly.entity_id
_entity_poly.type
_entity_poly.pdbx_seq_one_letter_code
_entity_poly.pdbx_strand_id
1 'polypeptide(L)'
;MRILFVGDEASLPSEVTEYIRDLGDDWQVQSVADGNAAIAAAATVRLDAVIAAPTLPDLTTATLLGQIRTLSPETIRIALIEAEQSNRAPPARIIGVAHRFLPLPLSPEMLLEAVTSLEELQELLGNPRLRSSIGRIEKLPSPPHLYLSLMHSLEQDEGSNAADLAKLVSADPAIAAKVLQLCNSAFFSNGRTISDLRTAVTRLGTATLRDLVLASEVFSVQALSNVERNALQQRSLLASKLAAKMLPASSVELGSTAALLADIGLLLPGVRDEREPPTDANDTRPGHAEAGAYLLGLWGLPMPIIEAVAFHRQPQRSSTRSFWVTGAVHVAMALASGSEVDEEYLSKTGMLNKLPSWREHAENLMGLTSA
;
A
#
# COMPACT_ATOMS: atom_id res chain seq x y z
N MET A 1 4.10 21.29 1.57
CA MET A 1 2.74 20.76 1.22
C MET A 1 1.62 21.65 1.76
N ARG A 2 0.44 21.69 1.14
CA ARG A 2 -0.79 22.33 1.64
C ARG A 2 -1.71 21.31 2.31
N ILE A 3 -1.93 21.44 3.61
CA ILE A 3 -2.66 20.49 4.43
C ILE A 3 -3.88 21.16 5.05
N LEU A 4 -5.05 20.56 4.86
CA LEU A 4 -6.30 21.01 5.46
C LEU A 4 -6.76 20.04 6.55
N PHE A 5 -6.86 20.55 7.76
CA PHE A 5 -7.47 19.89 8.91
C PHE A 5 -8.97 20.20 8.95
N VAL A 6 -9.79 19.17 9.17
CA VAL A 6 -11.26 19.30 9.17
C VAL A 6 -11.80 18.66 10.42
N GLY A 7 -12.40 19.44 11.31
CA GLY A 7 -13.01 18.96 12.55
C GLY A 7 -12.83 19.92 13.73
N ASP A 8 -13.18 19.43 14.91
CA ASP A 8 -13.11 20.19 16.15
C ASP A 8 -11.75 20.12 16.85
N GLU A 9 -11.54 21.00 17.84
CA GLU A 9 -10.32 21.03 18.67
C GLU A 9 -10.13 19.74 19.49
N ALA A 10 -11.20 18.99 19.76
CA ALA A 10 -11.11 17.73 20.49
C ALA A 10 -10.40 16.64 19.68
N SER A 11 -10.65 16.60 18.36
CA SER A 11 -10.00 15.65 17.45
C SER A 11 -8.63 16.16 17.00
N LEU A 12 -8.48 17.48 16.86
CA LEU A 12 -7.29 18.13 16.31
C LEU A 12 -6.92 19.33 17.19
N PRO A 13 -6.24 19.08 18.33
CA PRO A 13 -5.83 20.16 19.21
C PRO A 13 -4.92 21.15 18.48
N SER A 14 -5.09 22.44 18.78
CA SER A 14 -4.29 23.52 18.20
C SER A 14 -2.78 23.25 18.37
N GLU A 15 -2.37 22.67 19.50
CA GLU A 15 -0.99 22.25 19.80
C GLU A 15 -0.41 21.30 18.74
N VAL A 16 -1.19 20.33 18.25
CA VAL A 16 -0.76 19.38 17.21
C VAL A 16 -0.56 20.09 15.88
N THR A 17 -1.45 21.03 15.55
CA THR A 17 -1.36 21.81 14.31
C THR A 17 -0.25 22.85 14.34
N GLU A 18 0.02 23.44 15.51
CA GLU A 18 1.10 24.40 15.75
C GLU A 18 2.46 23.70 15.69
N TYR A 19 2.60 22.54 16.35
CA TYR A 19 3.82 21.75 16.31
C TYR A 19 4.31 21.48 14.88
N ILE A 20 3.39 21.16 13.97
CA ILE A 20 3.71 20.88 12.57
C ILE A 20 4.03 22.13 11.78
N ARG A 21 3.33 23.22 12.07
CA ARG A 21 3.62 24.52 11.46
C ARG A 21 5.03 25.00 11.82
N ASP A 22 5.48 24.73 13.04
CA ASP A 22 6.78 25.17 13.55
C ASP A 22 7.96 24.31 13.06
N LEU A 23 7.70 23.07 12.61
CA LEU A 23 8.73 22.15 12.13
C LEU A 23 8.98 22.20 10.63
N GLY A 24 7.99 22.65 9.83
CA GLY A 24 8.05 22.61 8.38
C GLY A 24 7.93 24.00 7.76
N ASP A 25 9.07 24.61 7.41
CA ASP A 25 9.10 25.88 6.66
C ASP A 25 8.32 25.81 5.33
N ASP A 26 8.15 24.61 4.77
CA ASP A 26 7.47 24.33 3.50
C ASP A 26 6.00 23.88 3.63
N TRP A 27 5.46 23.77 4.85
CA TRP A 27 4.12 23.23 5.10
C TRP A 27 3.09 24.31 5.44
N GLN A 28 2.06 24.42 4.60
CA GLN A 28 0.96 25.36 4.77
C GLN A 28 -0.22 24.62 5.40
N VAL A 29 -0.43 24.85 6.70
CA VAL A 29 -1.47 24.20 7.49
C VAL A 29 -2.66 25.13 7.70
N GLN A 30 -3.85 24.66 7.35
CA GLN A 30 -5.13 25.35 7.59
C GLN A 30 -6.11 24.42 8.30
N SER A 31 -7.03 25.00 9.07
CA SER A 31 -8.08 24.24 9.78
C SER A 31 -9.46 24.84 9.51
N VAL A 32 -10.45 23.97 9.36
CA VAL A 32 -11.87 24.33 9.24
C VAL A 32 -12.71 23.42 10.14
N ALA A 33 -13.82 23.94 10.65
CA ALA A 33 -14.64 23.24 11.64
C ALA A 33 -15.58 22.18 11.05
N ASP A 34 -15.93 22.29 9.76
CA ASP A 34 -17.00 21.51 9.14
C ASP A 34 -16.67 21.07 7.70
N GLY A 35 -17.43 20.09 7.22
CA GLY A 35 -17.21 19.46 5.92
C GLY A 35 -17.52 20.38 4.73
N ASN A 36 -18.55 21.21 4.82
CA ASN A 36 -18.91 22.15 3.77
C ASN A 36 -17.83 23.21 3.55
N ALA A 37 -17.25 23.75 4.62
CA ALA A 37 -16.10 24.65 4.55
C ALA A 37 -14.89 23.96 3.92
N ALA A 38 -14.66 22.68 4.23
CA ALA A 38 -13.58 21.91 3.63
C ALA A 38 -13.76 21.70 2.11
N ILE A 39 -14.98 21.46 1.66
CA ILE A 39 -15.31 21.35 0.24
C ILE A 39 -15.10 22.68 -0.48
N ALA A 40 -15.51 23.79 0.13
CA ALA A 40 -15.27 25.13 -0.41
C ALA A 40 -13.77 25.46 -0.52
N ALA A 41 -12.97 25.08 0.48
CA ALA A 41 -11.52 25.22 0.44
C ALA A 41 -10.92 24.37 -0.69
N ALA A 42 -11.32 23.10 -0.82
CA ALA A 42 -10.83 22.21 -1.88
C ALA A 42 -11.22 22.68 -3.30
N ALA A 43 -12.31 23.43 -3.44
CA ALA A 43 -12.76 24.00 -4.72
C ALA A 43 -11.97 25.26 -5.13
N THR A 44 -11.36 25.96 -4.18
CA THR A 44 -10.67 27.25 -4.41
C THR A 44 -9.16 27.10 -4.43
N VAL A 45 -8.62 26.15 -3.67
CA VAL A 45 -7.19 25.94 -3.50
C VAL A 45 -6.87 24.46 -3.70
N ARG A 46 -5.80 24.17 -4.45
CA ARG A 46 -5.28 22.81 -4.54
C ARG A 46 -4.68 22.39 -3.21
N LEU A 47 -5.24 21.33 -2.62
CA LEU A 47 -4.81 20.73 -1.37
C LEU A 47 -3.95 19.50 -1.68
N ASP A 48 -2.80 19.38 -1.02
CA ASP A 48 -1.97 18.18 -1.11
C ASP A 48 -2.54 17.08 -0.21
N ALA A 49 -3.04 17.44 0.97
CA ALA A 49 -3.67 16.51 1.91
C ALA A 49 -4.86 17.13 2.65
N VAL A 50 -5.83 16.29 3.00
CA VAL A 50 -6.94 16.59 3.89
C VAL A 50 -6.95 15.56 5.02
N ILE A 51 -7.02 16.03 6.26
CA ILE A 51 -7.05 15.23 7.47
C ILE A 51 -8.37 15.51 8.18
N ALA A 52 -9.26 14.52 8.19
CA ALA A 52 -10.62 14.70 8.67
C ALA A 52 -10.90 13.94 9.97
N ALA A 53 -11.50 14.64 10.92
CA ALA A 53 -11.97 14.09 12.19
C ALA A 53 -13.00 12.96 12.00
N PRO A 54 -13.18 12.08 13.00
CA PRO A 54 -14.15 10.97 12.91
C PRO A 54 -15.59 11.46 12.81
N THR A 55 -15.90 12.57 13.50
CA THR A 55 -17.22 13.17 13.56
C THR A 55 -17.13 14.62 13.07
N LEU A 56 -18.04 15.00 12.19
CA LEU A 56 -18.18 16.36 11.67
C LEU A 56 -19.64 16.81 11.88
N PRO A 57 -19.89 18.12 12.08
CA PRO A 57 -21.21 18.62 12.47
C PRO A 57 -22.27 18.56 11.37
N ASP A 58 -21.87 18.57 10.10
CA ASP A 58 -22.75 18.81 8.95
C ASP A 58 -22.85 17.64 7.96
N LEU A 59 -21.82 16.80 7.85
CA LEU A 59 -21.83 15.63 6.97
C LEU A 59 -20.88 14.54 7.48
N THR A 60 -21.06 13.29 7.06
CA THR A 60 -20.16 12.21 7.50
C THR A 60 -18.76 12.35 6.87
N THR A 61 -17.71 11.97 7.60
CA THR A 61 -16.32 11.94 7.09
C THR A 61 -16.18 11.16 5.79
N ALA A 62 -16.91 10.04 5.64
CA ALA A 62 -16.93 9.27 4.40
C ALA A 62 -17.54 10.07 3.22
N THR A 63 -18.56 10.89 3.47
CA THR A 63 -19.14 11.79 2.46
C THR A 63 -18.12 12.86 2.05
N LEU A 64 -17.46 13.50 3.02
CA LEU A 64 -16.43 14.51 2.77
C LEU A 64 -15.34 13.98 1.85
N LEU A 65 -14.69 12.88 2.26
CA LEU A 65 -13.56 12.30 1.53
C LEU A 65 -13.99 11.74 0.17
N GLY A 66 -15.25 11.30 0.05
CA GLY A 66 -15.87 10.91 -1.21
C GLY A 66 -16.06 12.09 -2.17
N GLN A 67 -16.48 13.26 -1.67
CA GLN A 67 -16.63 14.47 -2.49
C GLN A 67 -15.28 15.06 -2.90
N ILE A 68 -14.32 15.10 -1.98
CA ILE A 68 -12.94 15.53 -2.28
C ILE A 68 -12.33 14.66 -3.37
N ARG A 69 -12.56 13.35 -3.35
CA ARG A 69 -12.15 12.44 -4.44
C ARG A 69 -12.61 12.90 -5.82
N THR A 70 -13.86 13.34 -5.90
CA THR A 70 -14.50 13.73 -7.16
C THR A 70 -14.00 15.09 -7.62
N LEU A 71 -13.80 16.03 -6.69
CA LEU A 71 -13.37 17.39 -6.98
C LEU A 71 -11.87 17.51 -7.25
N SER A 72 -11.05 16.85 -6.43
CA SER A 72 -9.59 16.91 -6.43
C SER A 72 -9.02 15.53 -6.08
N PRO A 73 -9.05 14.57 -7.03
CA PRO A 73 -8.63 13.19 -6.78
C PRO A 73 -7.17 13.08 -6.30
N GLU A 74 -6.30 14.00 -6.71
CA GLU A 74 -4.90 14.02 -6.28
C GLU A 74 -4.71 14.32 -4.78
N THR A 75 -5.74 14.87 -4.11
CA THR A 75 -5.65 15.21 -2.70
C THR A 75 -5.58 13.95 -1.85
N ILE A 76 -4.54 13.87 -1.02
CA ILE A 76 -4.34 12.75 -0.12
C ILE A 76 -5.38 12.83 0.99
N ARG A 77 -6.18 11.77 1.14
CA ARG A 77 -7.30 11.73 2.08
C ARG A 77 -6.91 10.89 3.30
N ILE A 78 -6.79 11.53 4.45
CA ILE A 78 -6.45 10.90 5.73
C ILE A 78 -7.66 11.00 6.65
N ALA A 79 -8.08 9.88 7.23
CA ALA A 79 -9.16 9.83 8.21
C ALA A 79 -8.59 9.60 9.62
N LEU A 80 -9.04 10.42 10.57
CA LEU A 80 -8.79 10.17 11.99
C LEU A 80 -9.79 9.14 12.51
N ILE A 81 -9.34 8.25 13.39
CA ILE A 81 -10.14 7.15 13.93
C ILE A 81 -9.91 7.05 15.43
N GLU A 82 -10.99 6.96 16.19
CA GLU A 82 -10.95 6.70 17.63
C GLU A 82 -10.42 5.28 17.90
N ALA A 83 -9.29 5.19 18.60
CA ALA A 83 -8.68 3.90 18.93
C ALA A 83 -9.38 3.18 20.09
N GLU A 84 -10.09 3.92 20.96
CA GLU A 84 -10.36 3.44 22.33
C GLU A 84 -11.73 2.80 22.58
N GLN A 85 -12.74 2.94 21.71
CA GLN A 85 -14.12 2.57 22.10
C GLN A 85 -14.72 1.30 21.49
N SER A 86 -14.08 0.69 20.48
CA SER A 86 -14.48 -0.65 20.07
C SER A 86 -13.39 -1.28 19.24
N ASN A 87 -13.09 -2.55 19.50
CA ASN A 87 -12.18 -3.40 18.73
C ASN A 87 -12.72 -3.67 17.30
N ARG A 88 -13.26 -2.65 16.64
CA ARG A 88 -14.04 -2.69 15.40
C ARG A 88 -13.29 -1.95 14.32
N ALA A 89 -13.23 -2.58 13.15
CA ALA A 89 -12.67 -1.97 11.96
C ALA A 89 -13.39 -0.64 11.62
N PRO A 90 -12.71 0.28 10.93
CA PRO A 90 -13.37 1.46 10.37
C PRO A 90 -14.53 1.05 9.47
N PRO A 91 -15.62 1.83 9.36
CA PRO A 91 -16.73 1.49 8.47
C PRO A 91 -16.26 1.25 7.03
N ALA A 92 -16.75 0.21 6.35
CA ALA A 92 -16.34 -0.14 4.98
C ALA A 92 -16.36 1.06 4.00
N ARG A 93 -17.27 2.01 4.21
CA ARG A 93 -17.38 3.23 3.41
C ARG A 93 -16.15 4.15 3.55
N ILE A 94 -15.60 4.32 4.75
CA ILE A 94 -14.40 5.14 4.96
C ILE A 94 -13.16 4.45 4.40
N ILE A 95 -13.11 3.11 4.51
CA ILE A 95 -12.06 2.24 3.95
C ILE A 95 -11.91 2.37 2.43
N GLY A 96 -12.99 2.68 1.72
CA GLY A 96 -12.99 2.88 0.26
C GLY A 96 -12.66 4.30 -0.21
N VAL A 97 -12.53 5.28 0.71
CA VAL A 97 -12.29 6.69 0.34
C VAL A 97 -11.08 7.31 1.00
N ALA A 98 -10.66 6.83 2.16
CA ALA A 98 -9.42 7.27 2.79
C ALA A 98 -8.23 6.47 2.23
N HIS A 99 -7.14 7.18 1.97
CA HIS A 99 -5.85 6.57 1.63
C HIS A 99 -5.13 6.07 2.89
N ARG A 100 -5.19 6.86 3.96
CA ARG A 100 -4.49 6.60 5.23
C ARG A 100 -5.40 6.87 6.43
N PHE A 101 -5.04 6.29 7.56
CA PHE A 101 -5.78 6.38 8.81
C PHE A 101 -4.83 6.69 9.96
N LEU A 102 -5.17 7.67 10.80
CA LEU A 102 -4.39 8.06 11.98
C LEU A 102 -5.25 7.94 13.26
N PRO A 103 -4.67 7.53 14.40
CA PRO A 103 -5.45 7.24 15.60
C PRO A 103 -5.73 8.52 16.37
N LEU A 104 -6.82 8.50 17.13
CA LEU A 104 -7.04 9.41 18.25
C LEU A 104 -6.80 8.68 19.58
N PRO A 105 -6.11 9.32 20.55
CA PRO A 105 -5.51 10.65 20.44
C PRO A 105 -4.32 10.69 19.46
N LEU A 106 -4.26 11.74 18.64
CA LEU A 106 -3.22 11.91 17.63
C LEU A 106 -2.00 12.58 18.25
N SER A 107 -0.87 11.87 18.29
CA SER A 107 0.39 12.46 18.73
C SER A 107 1.03 13.29 17.60
N PRO A 108 1.74 14.38 17.93
CA PRO A 108 2.44 15.18 16.93
C PRO A 108 3.48 14.40 16.14
N GLU A 109 4.18 13.44 16.76
CA GLU A 109 5.21 12.62 16.11
C GLU A 109 4.61 11.68 15.05
N MET A 110 3.46 11.05 15.34
CA MET A 110 2.78 10.19 14.37
C MET A 110 2.31 10.99 13.15
N LEU A 111 1.81 12.20 13.39
CA LEU A 111 1.36 13.07 12.31
C LEU A 111 2.55 13.58 11.48
N LEU A 112 3.66 13.94 12.14
CA LEU A 112 4.92 14.30 11.47
C LEU A 112 5.42 13.17 10.57
N GLU A 113 5.54 11.95 11.11
CA GLU A 113 5.94 10.75 10.35
C GLU A 113 5.01 10.51 9.14
N ALA A 114 3.70 10.66 9.36
CA ALA A 114 2.71 10.47 8.30
C ALA A 114 2.85 11.53 7.19
N VAL A 115 3.07 12.80 7.53
CA VAL A 115 3.21 13.87 6.53
C VAL A 115 4.55 13.78 5.82
N THR A 116 5.66 13.57 6.54
CA THR A 116 7.00 13.42 5.95
C THR A 116 7.06 12.24 5.00
N SER A 117 6.49 11.08 5.34
CA SER A 117 6.45 9.93 4.42
C SER A 117 5.63 10.20 3.15
N LEU A 118 4.64 11.09 3.19
CA LEU A 118 3.88 11.50 2.00
C LEU A 118 4.67 12.50 1.15
N GLU A 119 5.45 13.38 1.78
CA GLU A 119 6.37 14.28 1.09
C GLU A 119 7.46 13.49 0.36
N GLU A 120 8.13 12.57 1.05
CA GLU A 120 9.13 11.67 0.45
C GLU A 120 8.54 10.87 -0.72
N LEU A 121 7.31 10.36 -0.58
CA LEU A 121 6.59 9.68 -1.66
C LEU A 121 6.38 10.59 -2.87
N GLN A 122 6.01 11.85 -2.60
CA GLN A 122 5.78 12.86 -3.62
C GLN A 122 7.06 13.29 -4.35
N GLU A 123 8.21 13.28 -3.67
CA GLU A 123 9.52 13.48 -4.27
C GLU A 123 9.95 12.29 -5.11
N LEU A 124 9.75 11.06 -4.59
CA LEU A 124 10.12 9.82 -5.25
C LEU A 124 9.32 9.56 -6.54
N LEU A 125 8.00 9.84 -6.52
CA LEU A 125 7.05 9.44 -7.56
C LEU A 125 6.14 10.60 -8.01
N GLY A 126 6.64 11.82 -8.03
CA GLY A 126 5.88 13.07 -8.17
C GLY A 126 5.11 13.34 -9.47
N ASN A 127 4.91 12.34 -10.33
CA ASN A 127 4.20 12.50 -11.61
C ASN A 127 2.71 12.92 -11.38
N PRO A 128 2.29 14.11 -11.82
CA PRO A 128 0.91 14.59 -11.59
C PRO A 128 -0.18 13.68 -12.16
N ARG A 129 0.09 13.00 -13.28
CA ARG A 129 -0.85 12.04 -13.88
C ARG A 129 -1.02 10.82 -13.01
N LEU A 130 0.09 10.31 -12.45
CA LEU A 130 0.06 9.20 -11.50
C LEU A 130 -0.81 9.56 -10.28
N ARG A 131 -0.61 10.75 -9.70
CA ARG A 131 -1.42 11.23 -8.57
C ARG A 131 -2.91 11.26 -8.89
N SER A 132 -3.27 11.80 -10.06
CA SER A 132 -4.65 11.92 -10.50
C SER A 132 -5.30 10.55 -10.81
N SER A 133 -4.56 9.63 -11.42
CA SER A 133 -5.06 8.28 -11.73
C SER A 133 -5.28 7.46 -10.46
N ILE A 134 -4.28 7.46 -9.56
CA ILE A 134 -4.33 6.64 -8.34
C ILE A 134 -5.33 7.23 -7.34
N GLY A 135 -5.39 8.54 -7.22
CA GLY A 135 -6.31 9.23 -6.31
C GLY A 135 -7.79 9.00 -6.61
N ARG A 136 -8.15 8.60 -7.84
CA ARG A 136 -9.53 8.23 -8.21
C ARG A 136 -9.92 6.82 -7.76
N ILE A 137 -8.97 5.96 -7.40
CA ILE A 137 -9.23 4.56 -7.10
C ILE A 137 -10.06 4.47 -5.81
N GLU A 138 -11.19 3.77 -5.91
CA GLU A 138 -12.06 3.47 -4.77
C GLU A 138 -11.63 2.17 -4.06
N LYS A 139 -11.32 1.13 -4.83
CA LYS A 139 -11.09 -0.23 -4.36
C LYS A 139 -10.04 -0.91 -5.22
N LEU A 140 -9.19 -1.71 -4.59
CA LEU A 140 -8.46 -2.75 -5.31
C LEU A 140 -9.43 -3.90 -5.65
N PRO A 141 -9.35 -4.48 -6.85
CA PRO A 141 -10.13 -5.67 -7.17
C PRO A 141 -9.55 -6.91 -6.49
N SER A 142 -10.28 -7.47 -5.51
CA SER A 142 -9.96 -8.73 -4.83
C SER A 142 -10.87 -9.87 -5.32
N PRO A 143 -10.41 -11.14 -5.34
CA PRO A 143 -11.17 -12.24 -5.93
C PRO A 143 -12.18 -12.94 -4.97
N PRO A 144 -13.35 -13.38 -5.47
CA PRO A 144 -14.41 -14.06 -4.70
C PRO A 144 -14.06 -15.41 -4.06
N HIS A 145 -13.07 -16.14 -4.61
CA HIS A 145 -12.83 -17.54 -4.21
C HIS A 145 -11.99 -17.66 -2.94
N LEU A 146 -11.04 -16.74 -2.71
CA LEU A 146 -10.28 -16.69 -1.47
C LEU A 146 -11.14 -16.25 -0.30
N TYR A 147 -12.16 -15.43 -0.55
CA TYR A 147 -13.20 -15.14 0.41
C TYR A 147 -13.89 -16.44 0.89
N LEU A 148 -14.31 -17.31 -0.01
CA LEU A 148 -14.94 -18.59 0.37
C LEU A 148 -13.98 -19.50 1.14
N SER A 149 -12.71 -19.58 0.74
CA SER A 149 -11.70 -20.35 1.46
C SER A 149 -11.38 -19.78 2.85
N LEU A 150 -11.31 -18.45 2.97
CA LEU A 150 -11.05 -17.74 4.23
C LEU A 150 -12.26 -17.81 5.17
N MET A 151 -13.49 -17.72 4.65
CA MET A 151 -14.73 -17.94 5.42
C MET A 151 -14.84 -19.39 5.88
N HIS A 152 -14.58 -20.36 5.00
CA HIS A 152 -14.59 -21.77 5.38
C HIS A 152 -13.55 -22.07 6.48
N SER A 153 -12.33 -21.51 6.36
CA SER A 153 -11.29 -21.67 7.38
C SER A 153 -11.62 -20.98 8.70
N LEU A 154 -12.40 -19.90 8.69
CA LEU A 154 -12.81 -19.16 9.89
C LEU A 154 -14.09 -19.72 10.54
N GLU A 155 -14.94 -20.42 9.78
CA GLU A 155 -16.17 -21.05 10.27
C GLU A 155 -15.93 -22.45 10.85
N GLN A 156 -14.89 -23.16 10.38
CA GLN A 156 -14.61 -24.55 10.77
C GLN A 156 -13.71 -24.68 12.00
N ASP A 157 -13.03 -23.62 12.44
CA ASP A 157 -11.95 -23.74 13.43
C ASP A 157 -11.94 -22.58 14.44
N GLU A 158 -12.49 -22.81 15.65
CA GLU A 158 -12.32 -21.94 16.81
C GLU A 158 -10.83 -21.81 17.24
N GLY A 159 -9.93 -22.64 16.67
CA GLY A 159 -8.49 -22.67 16.92
C GLY A 159 -7.59 -22.22 15.76
N SER A 160 -8.13 -21.62 14.68
CA SER A 160 -7.31 -21.16 13.56
C SER A 160 -6.23 -20.18 14.02
N ASN A 161 -4.96 -20.60 13.93
CA ASN A 161 -3.82 -19.80 14.37
C ASN A 161 -3.55 -18.66 13.36
N ALA A 162 -3.11 -17.49 13.84
CA ALA A 162 -2.67 -16.36 13.03
C ALA A 162 -1.70 -16.75 11.90
N ALA A 163 -0.91 -17.82 12.06
CA ALA A 163 -0.03 -18.34 11.03
C ALA A 163 -0.77 -18.90 9.79
N ASP A 164 -1.92 -19.54 9.95
CA ASP A 164 -2.68 -20.11 8.84
C ASP A 164 -3.48 -19.04 8.10
N LEU A 165 -4.03 -18.08 8.85
CA LEU A 165 -4.61 -16.87 8.26
C LEU A 165 -3.58 -16.02 7.51
N ALA A 166 -2.36 -15.89 8.03
CA ALA A 166 -1.28 -15.21 7.31
C ALA A 166 -0.95 -15.91 5.99
N LYS A 167 -0.99 -17.25 5.92
CA LYS A 167 -0.81 -17.98 4.64
C LYS A 167 -1.95 -17.69 3.67
N LEU A 168 -3.20 -17.67 4.14
CA LEU A 168 -4.37 -17.36 3.30
C LEU A 168 -4.32 -15.92 2.77
N VAL A 169 -3.94 -14.96 3.62
CA VAL A 169 -3.76 -13.56 3.21
C VAL A 169 -2.59 -13.41 2.24
N SER A 170 -1.48 -14.11 2.49
CA SER A 170 -0.31 -14.10 1.60
C SER A 170 -0.58 -14.76 0.25
N ALA A 171 -1.66 -15.54 0.14
CA ALA A 171 -2.05 -16.17 -1.11
C ALA A 171 -2.42 -15.14 -2.18
N ASP A 172 -2.83 -13.92 -1.81
CA ASP A 172 -3.29 -12.90 -2.76
C ASP A 172 -2.70 -11.51 -2.47
N PRO A 173 -2.00 -10.91 -3.44
CA PRO A 173 -1.41 -9.59 -3.30
C PRO A 173 -2.42 -8.48 -2.95
N ALA A 174 -3.65 -8.52 -3.46
CA ALA A 174 -4.67 -7.50 -3.20
C ALA A 174 -5.12 -7.56 -1.74
N ILE A 175 -5.39 -8.77 -1.23
CA ILE A 175 -5.76 -8.99 0.17
C ILE A 175 -4.59 -8.62 1.08
N ALA A 176 -3.38 -9.08 0.77
CA ALA A 176 -2.16 -8.73 1.50
C ALA A 176 -1.96 -7.22 1.61
N ALA A 177 -2.06 -6.50 0.48
CA ALA A 177 -1.91 -5.05 0.46
C ALA A 177 -2.98 -4.36 1.32
N LYS A 178 -4.24 -4.83 1.26
CA LYS A 178 -5.34 -4.24 2.02
C LYS A 178 -5.21 -4.49 3.52
N VAL A 179 -4.81 -5.71 3.89
CA VAL A 179 -4.48 -6.07 5.27
C VAL A 179 -3.37 -5.17 5.79
N LEU A 180 -2.29 -4.96 5.02
CA LEU A 180 -1.20 -4.07 5.40
C LEU A 180 -1.63 -2.60 5.50
N GLN A 181 -2.48 -2.10 4.60
CA GLN A 181 -3.03 -0.76 4.69
C GLN A 181 -3.75 -0.54 6.02
N LEU A 182 -4.52 -1.53 6.46
CA LEU A 182 -5.32 -1.42 7.68
C LEU A 182 -4.49 -1.73 8.93
N CYS A 183 -3.48 -2.57 8.85
CA CYS A 183 -2.49 -2.72 9.91
C CYS A 183 -1.66 -1.45 10.13
N ASN A 184 -1.34 -0.76 9.04
CA ASN A 184 -0.74 0.56 9.06
C ASN A 184 -1.77 1.68 9.26
N SER A 185 -3.05 1.34 9.40
CA SER A 185 -3.97 2.22 10.13
C SER A 185 -3.54 2.19 11.59
N ALA A 186 -3.18 3.36 12.11
CA ALA A 186 -3.53 3.85 13.44
C ALA A 186 -3.90 2.83 14.53
N PHE A 187 -4.99 2.11 14.29
CA PHE A 187 -5.64 1.21 15.21
C PHE A 187 -4.76 0.02 15.63
N PHE A 188 -3.82 -0.41 14.79
CA PHE A 188 -3.04 -1.65 15.02
C PHE A 188 -1.53 -1.45 15.06
N SER A 189 -1.02 -0.24 14.78
CA SER A 189 0.43 -0.02 14.66
C SER A 189 1.14 0.22 16.00
N ASN A 190 0.45 0.70 17.05
CA ASN A 190 1.07 1.18 18.31
C ASN A 190 2.31 2.08 18.06
N GLY A 191 2.27 2.89 16.99
CA GLY A 191 3.39 3.75 16.60
C GLY A 191 4.57 3.02 15.94
N ARG A 192 4.37 1.78 15.44
CA ARG A 192 5.35 1.05 14.62
C ARG A 192 4.72 0.61 13.30
N THR A 193 5.30 1.04 12.19
CA THR A 193 4.91 0.58 10.86
C THR A 193 5.06 -0.94 10.74
N ILE A 194 4.01 -1.61 10.27
CA ILE A 194 3.96 -3.06 10.09
C ILE A 194 4.33 -3.39 8.65
N SER A 195 5.40 -4.17 8.50
CA SER A 195 5.97 -4.54 7.20
C SER A 195 5.71 -6.00 6.80
N ASP A 196 5.15 -6.81 7.69
CA ASP A 196 4.97 -8.25 7.49
C ASP A 196 3.54 -8.72 7.79
N LEU A 197 3.07 -9.70 7.02
CA LEU A 197 1.69 -10.17 7.06
C LEU A 197 1.35 -10.98 8.32
N ARG A 198 2.34 -11.63 8.94
CA ARG A 198 2.13 -12.41 10.16
C ARG A 198 1.82 -11.49 11.34
N THR A 199 2.61 -10.45 11.53
CA THR A 199 2.39 -9.42 12.53
C THR A 199 1.07 -8.71 12.24
N ALA A 200 0.79 -8.40 10.97
CA ALA A 200 -0.45 -7.76 10.54
C ALA A 200 -1.70 -8.56 10.97
N VAL A 201 -1.78 -9.83 10.59
CA VAL A 201 -2.91 -10.72 10.93
C VAL A 201 -3.03 -10.90 12.44
N THR A 202 -1.91 -11.07 13.15
CA THR A 202 -1.91 -11.24 14.61
C THR A 202 -2.49 -10.01 15.32
N ARG A 203 -2.21 -8.80 14.81
CA ARG A 203 -2.71 -7.56 15.41
C ARG A 203 -4.15 -7.24 15.04
N LEU A 204 -4.58 -7.49 13.81
CA LEU A 204 -5.97 -7.25 13.39
C LEU A 204 -6.97 -8.11 14.15
N GLY A 205 -6.58 -9.35 14.46
CA GLY A 205 -7.50 -10.37 14.92
C GLY A 205 -8.40 -10.90 13.79
N THR A 206 -8.97 -12.07 14.04
CA THR A 206 -9.71 -12.85 13.03
C THR A 206 -11.03 -12.20 12.62
N ALA A 207 -11.74 -11.57 13.56
CA ALA A 207 -13.01 -10.90 13.32
C ALA A 207 -12.87 -9.68 12.39
N THR A 208 -11.87 -8.82 12.67
CA THR A 208 -11.57 -7.66 11.82
C THR A 208 -11.16 -8.13 10.42
N LEU A 209 -10.28 -9.12 10.32
CA LEU A 209 -9.85 -9.66 9.03
C LEU A 209 -11.03 -10.16 8.18
N ARG A 210 -12.00 -10.83 8.81
CA ARG A 210 -13.23 -11.27 8.15
C ARG A 210 -14.06 -10.10 7.62
N ASP A 211 -14.33 -9.09 8.45
CA ASP A 211 -15.15 -7.94 8.05
C ASP A 211 -14.49 -7.15 6.90
N LEU A 212 -13.15 -7.15 6.84
CA LEU A 212 -12.39 -6.51 5.76
C LEU A 212 -12.46 -7.26 4.44
N VAL A 213 -12.31 -8.59 4.49
CA VAL A 213 -12.48 -9.40 3.29
C VAL A 213 -13.92 -9.26 2.77
N LEU A 214 -14.93 -9.28 3.66
CA LEU A 214 -16.33 -9.01 3.31
C LEU A 214 -16.53 -7.62 2.68
N ALA A 215 -15.91 -6.58 3.24
CA ALA A 215 -16.00 -5.22 2.70
C ALA A 215 -15.32 -5.07 1.32
N SER A 216 -14.29 -5.88 1.05
CA SER A 216 -13.53 -5.88 -0.21
C SER A 216 -14.31 -6.52 -1.38
N GLU A 217 -15.25 -7.43 -1.10
CA GLU A 217 -16.01 -8.20 -2.09
C GLU A 217 -17.06 -7.36 -2.85
N VAL A 218 -17.60 -6.31 -2.22
CA VAL A 218 -18.92 -5.83 -2.63
C VAL A 218 -18.91 -5.04 -3.95
N PHE A 219 -17.81 -4.44 -4.39
CA PHE A 219 -17.77 -3.76 -5.70
C PHE A 219 -16.35 -3.66 -6.23
N SER A 220 -15.92 -4.58 -7.09
CA SER A 220 -14.70 -4.36 -7.90
C SER A 220 -14.98 -4.46 -9.39
N VAL A 221 -14.55 -3.43 -10.12
CA VAL A 221 -14.47 -3.48 -11.58
C VAL A 221 -13.24 -4.31 -11.92
N GLN A 222 -13.43 -5.39 -12.68
CA GLN A 222 -12.34 -6.30 -13.00
C GLN A 222 -11.38 -5.65 -14.02
N ALA A 223 -10.23 -5.16 -13.57
CA ALA A 223 -9.17 -4.66 -14.46
C ALA A 223 -8.47 -5.76 -15.28
N LEU A 224 -8.41 -6.98 -14.74
CA LEU A 224 -7.79 -8.16 -15.34
C LEU A 224 -8.81 -9.29 -15.53
N SER A 225 -8.61 -10.14 -16.54
CA SER A 225 -9.27 -11.43 -16.66
C SER A 225 -8.85 -12.39 -15.53
N ASN A 226 -9.61 -13.46 -15.31
CA ASN A 226 -9.26 -14.47 -14.31
C ASN A 226 -7.91 -15.14 -14.58
N VAL A 227 -7.56 -15.33 -15.86
CA VAL A 227 -6.28 -15.94 -16.27
C VAL A 227 -5.11 -15.02 -15.89
N GLU A 228 -5.21 -13.74 -16.22
CA GLU A 228 -4.18 -12.74 -15.91
C GLU A 228 -4.00 -12.57 -14.39
N ARG A 229 -5.09 -12.59 -13.61
CA ARG A 229 -5.00 -12.57 -12.15
C ARG A 229 -4.30 -13.79 -11.58
N ASN A 230 -4.65 -14.98 -12.04
CA ASN A 230 -4.01 -16.21 -11.57
C ASN A 230 -2.52 -16.21 -11.89
N ALA A 231 -2.13 -15.73 -13.09
CA ALA A 231 -0.73 -15.57 -13.46
C ALA A 231 0.00 -14.56 -12.57
N LEU A 232 -0.63 -13.40 -12.28
CA LEU A 232 -0.10 -12.39 -11.36
C LEU A 232 0.09 -12.97 -9.95
N GLN A 233 -0.91 -13.70 -9.44
CA GLN A 233 -0.88 -14.32 -8.12
C GLN A 233 0.26 -15.33 -8.00
N GLN A 234 0.37 -16.25 -8.96
CA GLN A 234 1.44 -17.26 -9.00
C GLN A 234 2.82 -16.61 -9.07
N ARG A 235 2.99 -15.59 -9.93
CA ARG A 235 4.24 -14.85 -10.05
C ARG A 235 4.61 -14.13 -8.75
N SER A 236 3.65 -13.46 -8.12
CA SER A 236 3.86 -12.73 -6.86
C SER A 236 4.24 -13.67 -5.72
N LEU A 237 3.61 -14.84 -5.63
CA LEU A 237 3.94 -15.88 -4.65
C LEU A 237 5.33 -16.48 -4.86
N LEU A 238 5.68 -16.75 -6.12
CA LEU A 238 7.02 -17.24 -6.48
C LEU A 238 8.09 -16.21 -6.14
N ALA A 239 7.89 -14.95 -6.53
CA ALA A 239 8.81 -13.86 -6.24
C ALA A 239 8.96 -13.64 -4.73
N SER A 240 7.88 -13.68 -3.96
CA SER A 240 7.91 -13.59 -2.49
C SER A 240 8.82 -14.66 -1.86
N LYS A 241 8.66 -15.93 -2.27
CA LYS A 241 9.49 -17.04 -1.80
C LYS A 241 10.96 -16.90 -2.23
N LEU A 242 11.22 -16.40 -3.43
CA LEU A 242 12.57 -16.17 -3.94
C LEU A 242 13.28 -15.06 -3.16
N ALA A 243 12.64 -13.92 -2.97
CA ALA A 243 13.18 -12.79 -2.22
C ALA A 243 13.55 -13.18 -0.78
N ALA A 244 12.74 -14.03 -0.14
CA ALA A 244 13.00 -14.58 1.19
C ALA A 244 14.35 -15.31 1.31
N LYS A 245 14.83 -15.93 0.22
CA LYS A 245 16.10 -16.67 0.18
C LYS A 245 17.32 -15.81 -0.11
N MET A 246 17.11 -14.59 -0.58
CA MET A 246 18.17 -13.67 -0.98
C MET A 246 18.56 -12.71 0.14
N LEU A 247 17.74 -12.64 1.20
CA LEU A 247 17.88 -11.68 2.28
C LEU A 247 18.28 -12.32 3.61
N PRO A 248 19.02 -11.59 4.46
CA PRO A 248 19.29 -12.04 5.83
C PRO A 248 18.00 -12.02 6.66
N ALA A 249 17.96 -12.86 7.71
CA ALA A 249 16.78 -13.09 8.56
C ALA A 249 16.09 -11.79 9.04
N SER A 250 16.85 -10.73 9.32
CA SER A 250 16.33 -9.42 9.74
C SER A 250 15.48 -8.68 8.71
N SER A 251 15.53 -9.09 7.44
CA SER A 251 14.84 -8.42 6.31
C SER A 251 14.08 -9.38 5.40
N VAL A 252 14.03 -10.68 5.73
CA VAL A 252 13.31 -11.69 4.95
C VAL A 252 11.85 -11.30 4.75
N GLU A 253 11.15 -10.98 5.83
CA GLU A 253 9.73 -10.64 5.77
C GLU A 253 9.48 -9.36 4.96
N LEU A 254 10.35 -8.35 5.14
CA LEU A 254 10.28 -7.08 4.40
C LEU A 254 10.40 -7.30 2.88
N GLY A 255 11.38 -8.09 2.42
CA GLY A 255 11.54 -8.39 1.01
C GLY A 255 10.51 -9.36 0.45
N SER A 256 10.04 -10.32 1.26
CA SER A 256 8.96 -11.22 0.88
C SER A 256 7.67 -10.46 0.62
N THR A 257 7.32 -9.52 1.50
CA THR A 257 6.18 -8.61 1.33
C THR A 257 6.37 -7.71 0.10
N ALA A 258 7.54 -7.09 -0.06
CA ALA A 258 7.79 -6.21 -1.19
C ALA A 258 7.69 -6.95 -2.54
N ALA A 259 8.22 -8.18 -2.63
CA ALA A 259 8.11 -9.00 -3.84
C ALA A 259 6.68 -9.49 -4.09
N LEU A 260 5.91 -9.81 -3.03
CA LEU A 260 4.49 -10.15 -3.16
C LEU A 260 3.68 -8.98 -3.75
N LEU A 261 4.06 -7.74 -3.42
CA LEU A 261 3.35 -6.53 -3.81
C LEU A 261 3.91 -5.83 -5.07
N ALA A 262 5.02 -6.33 -5.64
CA ALA A 262 5.74 -5.68 -6.73
C ALA A 262 4.87 -5.38 -7.97
N ASP A 263 3.91 -6.27 -8.24
CA ASP A 263 3.00 -6.19 -9.38
C ASP A 263 1.60 -5.65 -9.03
N ILE A 264 1.38 -5.16 -7.80
CA ILE A 264 0.06 -4.72 -7.33
C ILE A 264 -0.57 -3.66 -8.24
N GLY A 265 0.26 -2.84 -8.90
CA GLY A 265 -0.17 -1.82 -9.86
C GLY A 265 -0.93 -2.37 -11.07
N LEU A 266 -0.76 -3.64 -11.44
CA LEU A 266 -1.49 -4.26 -12.56
C LEU A 266 -2.97 -4.50 -12.24
N LEU A 267 -3.34 -4.49 -10.96
CA LEU A 267 -4.73 -4.55 -10.55
C LEU A 267 -5.45 -3.21 -10.75
N LEU A 268 -4.71 -2.15 -11.07
CA LEU A 268 -5.24 -0.81 -11.18
C LEU A 268 -5.70 -0.51 -12.61
N PRO A 269 -6.84 0.16 -12.78
CA PRO A 269 -7.30 0.56 -14.11
C PRO A 269 -6.37 1.59 -14.73
N GLY A 270 -6.15 1.51 -16.04
CA GLY A 270 -5.40 2.51 -16.80
C GLY A 270 -3.88 2.51 -16.56
N VAL A 271 -3.34 1.44 -15.97
CA VAL A 271 -1.90 1.20 -15.80
C VAL A 271 -1.37 0.35 -16.96
N ARG A 272 -0.11 0.58 -17.38
CA ARG A 272 0.58 -0.27 -18.36
C ARG A 272 1.43 -1.34 -17.67
N ASP A 273 1.42 -2.54 -18.23
CA ASP A 273 2.44 -3.52 -17.93
C ASP A 273 3.76 -3.07 -18.58
N GLU A 274 4.80 -2.87 -17.78
CA GLU A 274 6.09 -2.37 -18.25
C GLU A 274 6.98 -3.50 -18.79
N ARG A 275 6.52 -4.75 -18.67
CA ARG A 275 7.12 -5.92 -19.34
C ARG A 275 6.73 -5.98 -20.81
N GLU A 276 5.64 -5.33 -21.19
CA GLU A 276 5.17 -5.27 -22.56
C GLU A 276 5.68 -3.99 -23.25
N PRO A 277 5.96 -4.05 -24.56
CA PRO A 277 6.27 -2.84 -25.32
C PRO A 277 5.05 -1.90 -25.30
N PRO A 278 5.26 -0.58 -25.27
CA PRO A 278 4.15 0.37 -25.32
C PRO A 278 3.33 0.15 -26.60
N THR A 279 2.00 0.11 -26.44
CA THR A 279 1.07 -0.16 -27.54
C THR A 279 1.08 0.95 -28.61
N ASP A 280 1.45 2.17 -28.18
CA ASP A 280 1.64 3.35 -29.01
C ASP A 280 2.84 4.14 -28.45
N ALA A 281 3.62 4.80 -29.30
CA ALA A 281 4.66 5.74 -28.90
C ALA A 281 4.13 6.88 -28.03
N ASN A 282 2.82 7.17 -28.13
CA ASN A 282 2.10 8.15 -27.29
C ASN A 282 1.38 7.51 -26.08
N ASP A 283 1.66 6.26 -25.72
CA ASP A 283 1.08 5.68 -24.50
C ASP A 283 1.60 6.42 -23.26
N THR A 284 0.71 7.20 -22.65
CA THR A 284 1.02 8.06 -21.51
C THR A 284 0.60 7.45 -20.17
N ARG A 285 0.16 6.19 -20.16
CA ARG A 285 -0.27 5.49 -18.95
C ARG A 285 0.90 5.30 -17.98
N PRO A 286 0.66 5.43 -16.66
CA PRO A 286 1.67 5.12 -15.66
C PRO A 286 2.06 3.64 -15.72
N GLY A 287 3.34 3.34 -15.48
CA GLY A 287 3.85 1.98 -15.34
C GLY A 287 3.35 1.33 -14.05
N HIS A 288 3.15 0.00 -14.07
CA HIS A 288 2.65 -0.71 -12.89
C HIS A 288 3.55 -0.64 -11.66
N ALA A 289 4.87 -0.55 -11.83
CA ALA A 289 5.79 -0.46 -10.70
C ALA A 289 5.58 0.86 -9.94
N GLU A 290 5.61 1.99 -10.65
CA GLU A 290 5.39 3.32 -10.08
C GLU A 290 3.94 3.48 -9.56
N ALA A 291 2.95 2.92 -10.28
CA ALA A 291 1.55 2.93 -9.87
C ALA A 291 1.30 2.17 -8.56
N GLY A 292 1.84 0.96 -8.47
CA GLY A 292 1.76 0.14 -7.27
C GLY A 292 2.48 0.79 -6.09
N ALA A 293 3.71 1.26 -6.29
CA ALA A 293 4.49 1.92 -5.25
C ALA A 293 3.81 3.19 -4.73
N TYR A 294 3.24 4.01 -5.60
CA TYR A 294 2.51 5.21 -5.19
C TYR A 294 1.28 4.88 -4.34
N LEU A 295 0.51 3.85 -4.73
CA LEU A 295 -0.62 3.37 -3.93
C LEU A 295 -0.19 2.89 -2.55
N LEU A 296 0.85 2.05 -2.47
CA LEU A 296 1.36 1.52 -1.20
C LEU A 296 1.90 2.64 -0.30
N GLY A 297 2.54 3.65 -0.90
CA GLY A 297 2.98 4.84 -0.18
C GLY A 297 1.81 5.64 0.38
N LEU A 298 0.75 5.88 -0.39
CA LEU A 298 -0.47 6.49 0.13
C LEU A 298 -1.05 5.71 1.33
N TRP A 299 -0.94 4.38 1.29
CA TRP A 299 -1.40 3.46 2.33
C TRP A 299 -0.49 3.36 3.55
N GLY A 300 0.64 4.07 3.56
CA GLY A 300 1.54 4.12 4.72
C GLY A 300 2.42 2.88 4.88
N LEU A 301 2.69 2.16 3.79
CA LEU A 301 3.69 1.09 3.85
C LEU A 301 5.11 1.70 4.02
N PRO A 302 6.06 0.96 4.62
CA PRO A 302 7.43 1.43 4.79
C PRO A 302 8.16 1.75 3.48
N MET A 303 8.99 2.80 3.49
CA MET A 303 9.78 3.24 2.33
C MET A 303 10.60 2.12 1.67
N PRO A 304 11.24 1.17 2.38
CA PRO A 304 11.94 0.07 1.74
C PRO A 304 11.05 -0.82 0.84
N ILE A 305 9.76 -0.97 1.18
CA ILE A 305 8.79 -1.66 0.33
C ILE A 305 8.45 -0.78 -0.87
N ILE A 306 8.15 0.50 -0.64
CA ILE A 306 7.79 1.46 -1.69
C ILE A 306 8.90 1.56 -2.75
N GLU A 307 10.15 1.81 -2.33
CA GLU A 307 11.30 1.89 -3.22
C GLU A 307 11.53 0.59 -4.00
N ALA A 308 11.42 -0.56 -3.32
CA ALA A 308 11.60 -1.85 -3.98
C ALA A 308 10.52 -2.09 -5.03
N VAL A 309 9.26 -1.80 -4.73
CA VAL A 309 8.15 -1.91 -5.71
C VAL A 309 8.36 -0.90 -6.85
N ALA A 310 8.76 0.34 -6.57
CA ALA A 310 8.96 1.37 -7.58
C ALA A 310 10.10 1.03 -8.55
N PHE A 311 11.19 0.46 -8.05
CA PHE A 311 12.44 0.33 -8.78
C PHE A 311 12.84 -1.09 -9.11
N HIS A 312 12.04 -2.13 -8.80
CA HIS A 312 12.42 -3.51 -9.10
C HIS A 312 12.71 -3.79 -10.58
N ARG A 313 12.21 -2.98 -11.52
CA ARG A 313 12.55 -3.10 -12.96
C ARG A 313 13.82 -2.35 -13.35
N GLN A 314 14.24 -1.38 -12.54
CA GLN A 314 15.41 -0.52 -12.74
C GLN A 314 16.08 -0.27 -11.38
N PRO A 315 16.66 -1.31 -10.75
CA PRO A 315 17.11 -1.25 -9.36
C PRO A 315 18.17 -0.15 -9.12
N GLN A 316 18.90 0.26 -10.16
CA GLN A 316 19.83 1.38 -10.16
C GLN A 316 19.21 2.75 -9.84
N ARG A 317 17.88 2.89 -9.93
CA ARG A 317 17.15 4.12 -9.52
C ARG A 317 17.04 4.26 -8.00
N SER A 318 17.20 3.17 -7.24
CA SER A 318 17.16 3.25 -5.78
C SER A 318 18.35 4.02 -5.24
N SER A 319 18.10 4.81 -4.19
CA SER A 319 19.15 5.51 -3.45
C SER A 319 20.08 4.55 -2.70
N THR A 320 19.58 3.34 -2.39
CA THR A 320 20.32 2.30 -1.70
C THR A 320 21.33 1.64 -2.64
N ARG A 321 22.63 1.81 -2.34
CA ARG A 321 23.73 1.24 -3.16
C ARG A 321 24.04 -0.22 -2.86
N SER A 322 23.42 -0.80 -1.83
CA SER A 322 23.56 -2.22 -1.49
C SER A 322 22.46 -3.06 -2.15
N PHE A 323 22.68 -4.37 -2.25
CA PHE A 323 21.70 -5.28 -2.86
C PHE A 323 20.33 -5.22 -2.15
N TRP A 324 20.31 -5.35 -0.82
CA TRP A 324 19.16 -5.34 0.10
C TRP A 324 17.77 -5.65 -0.52
N VAL A 325 16.71 -4.94 -0.11
CA VAL A 325 15.33 -5.28 -0.49
C VAL A 325 15.09 -5.05 -1.97
N THR A 326 15.46 -3.89 -2.52
CA THR A 326 15.24 -3.57 -3.95
C THR A 326 15.92 -4.57 -4.88
N GLY A 327 17.16 -4.97 -4.60
CA GLY A 327 17.87 -5.97 -5.38
C GLY A 327 17.26 -7.37 -5.26
N ALA A 328 16.86 -7.78 -4.06
CA ALA A 328 16.16 -9.04 -3.87
C ALA A 328 14.84 -9.09 -4.65
N VAL A 329 14.04 -8.03 -4.60
CA VAL A 329 12.77 -7.93 -5.35
C VAL A 329 13.03 -7.91 -6.86
N HIS A 330 14.04 -7.16 -7.32
CA HIS A 330 14.43 -7.15 -8.73
C HIS A 330 14.74 -8.56 -9.26
N VAL A 331 15.65 -9.29 -8.60
CA VAL A 331 16.03 -10.64 -9.03
C VAL A 331 14.84 -11.59 -8.93
N ALA A 332 14.12 -11.57 -7.80
CA ALA A 332 12.98 -12.45 -7.59
C ALA A 332 11.88 -12.26 -8.65
N MET A 333 11.55 -11.01 -9.00
CA MET A 333 10.55 -10.70 -10.01
C MET A 333 11.02 -11.05 -11.42
N ALA A 334 12.28 -10.78 -11.75
CA ALA A 334 12.85 -11.16 -13.05
C ALA A 334 12.80 -12.68 -13.23
N LEU A 335 13.26 -13.46 -12.24
CA LEU A 335 13.20 -14.92 -12.28
C LEU A 335 11.76 -15.45 -12.32
N ALA A 336 10.86 -14.90 -11.51
CA ALA A 336 9.47 -15.35 -11.46
C ALA A 336 8.66 -15.02 -12.73
N SER A 337 9.09 -14.01 -13.50
CA SER A 337 8.48 -13.62 -14.78
C SER A 337 9.19 -14.18 -16.00
N GLY A 338 10.34 -14.84 -15.84
CA GLY A 338 11.20 -15.24 -16.96
C GLY A 338 11.86 -14.06 -17.68
N SER A 339 11.93 -12.89 -17.04
CA SER A 339 12.62 -11.71 -17.59
C SER A 339 14.13 -11.77 -17.31
N GLU A 340 14.91 -10.98 -18.05
CA GLU A 340 16.34 -10.83 -17.77
C GLU A 340 16.59 -10.13 -16.42
N VAL A 341 17.61 -10.62 -15.72
CA VAL A 341 18.14 -10.00 -14.49
C VAL A 341 19.21 -8.99 -14.90
N ASP A 342 19.25 -7.83 -14.24
CA ASP A 342 20.26 -6.80 -14.45
C ASP A 342 21.60 -7.26 -13.85
N GLU A 343 22.41 -7.92 -14.68
CA GLU A 343 23.72 -8.44 -14.29
C GLU A 343 24.74 -7.32 -14.00
N GLU A 344 24.57 -6.13 -14.59
CA GLU A 344 25.43 -4.96 -14.30
C GLU A 344 25.17 -4.46 -12.88
N TYR A 345 23.91 -4.35 -12.48
CA TYR A 345 23.51 -4.04 -11.10
C TYR A 345 24.02 -5.09 -10.12
N LEU A 346 23.89 -6.38 -10.44
CA LEU A 346 24.41 -7.45 -9.57
C LEU A 346 25.94 -7.43 -9.46
N SER A 347 26.65 -7.07 -10.53
CA SER A 347 28.10 -6.87 -10.50
C SER A 347 28.46 -5.73 -9.54
N LYS A 348 27.81 -4.57 -9.67
CA LYS A 348 28.03 -3.39 -8.81
C LYS A 348 27.73 -3.67 -7.33
N THR A 349 26.74 -4.50 -7.03
CA THR A 349 26.36 -4.87 -5.66
C THR A 349 27.10 -6.10 -5.13
N GLY A 350 28.00 -6.71 -5.93
CA GLY A 350 28.80 -7.87 -5.53
C GLY A 350 28.04 -9.19 -5.44
N MET A 351 26.86 -9.28 -6.06
CA MET A 351 25.94 -10.42 -5.97
C MET A 351 25.85 -11.26 -7.26
N LEU A 352 26.56 -10.89 -8.33
CA LEU A 352 26.50 -11.58 -9.62
C LEU A 352 26.82 -13.09 -9.50
N ASN A 353 27.75 -13.45 -8.62
CA ASN A 353 28.13 -14.85 -8.37
C ASN A 353 27.02 -15.69 -7.70
N LYS A 354 25.98 -15.08 -7.13
CA LYS A 354 24.84 -15.78 -6.53
C LYS A 354 23.74 -16.10 -7.54
N LEU A 355 23.72 -15.42 -8.68
CA LEU A 355 22.67 -15.55 -9.69
C LEU A 355 22.43 -16.99 -10.18
N PRO A 356 23.46 -17.83 -10.45
CA PRO A 356 23.23 -19.22 -10.84
C PRO A 356 22.44 -20.02 -9.80
N SER A 357 22.78 -19.87 -8.51
CA SER A 357 22.07 -20.56 -7.42
C SER A 357 20.63 -20.07 -7.26
N TRP A 358 20.37 -18.79 -7.50
CA TRP A 358 19.02 -18.24 -7.48
C TRP A 358 18.17 -18.72 -8.66
N ARG A 359 18.75 -18.86 -9.85
CA ARG A 359 18.09 -19.46 -11.03
C ARG A 359 17.69 -20.91 -10.75
N GLU A 360 18.62 -21.73 -10.27
CA GLU A 360 18.36 -23.12 -9.88
C GLU A 360 17.24 -23.21 -8.84
N HIS A 361 17.23 -22.33 -7.84
CA HIS A 361 16.16 -22.31 -6.84
C HIS A 361 14.80 -21.94 -7.44
N ALA A 362 14.75 -20.99 -8.38
CA ALA A 362 13.53 -20.62 -9.09
C ALA A 362 13.00 -21.79 -9.94
N GLU A 363 13.88 -22.48 -10.67
CA GLU A 363 13.53 -23.66 -11.46
C GLU A 363 12.93 -24.78 -10.59
N ASN A 364 13.53 -25.03 -9.42
CA ASN A 364 13.01 -25.99 -8.44
C ASN A 364 11.62 -25.60 -7.93
N LEU A 365 11.38 -24.32 -7.61
CA LEU A 365 10.06 -23.85 -7.17
C LEU A 365 9.00 -23.91 -8.27
N MET A 366 9.39 -23.77 -9.53
CA MET A 366 8.52 -23.89 -10.69
C MET A 366 8.30 -25.35 -11.13
N GLY A 367 9.03 -26.31 -10.55
CA GLY A 367 8.98 -27.72 -10.95
C GLY A 367 9.61 -27.98 -12.32
N LEU A 368 10.57 -27.15 -12.75
CA LEU A 368 11.25 -27.23 -14.05
C LEU A 368 12.52 -28.08 -14.01
N THR A 369 13.01 -28.45 -12.83
CA THR A 369 14.10 -29.41 -12.65
C THR A 369 13.55 -30.84 -12.69
N SER A 370 13.97 -31.61 -13.70
CA SER A 370 13.82 -33.06 -13.70
C SER A 370 14.74 -33.68 -12.63
N ALA A 371 14.17 -34.60 -11.84
CA ALA A 371 14.88 -35.41 -10.84
C ALA A 371 16.10 -36.16 -11.39
#